data_AF-A0A372JVY8-F1
#
_entry.id   AF-A0A372JVY8-F1
#
_cell.length_a   1.000
_cell.length_b   1.000
_cell.length_c   1.000
_cell.angle_alpha   90.00
_cell.angle_beta   90.00
_cell.angle_gamma   90.00
#
_symmetry.space_group_name_H-M   'P 1'
#
loop_
_entity.id
_entity.type
_entity.pdbx_description
1 polymer ?
#
loop_
_entity_poly.entity_id
_entity_poly.type
_entity_poly.pdbx_seq_one_letter_code
_entity_poly.pdbx_strand_id
1 'polypeptide(L)' 'MALASLGVSLNAHAATRDEQEKACRGDAMKFCSADIPDKDKITACMKQHKSELSPGCRAMFKPDNQSSGQSD' A
#
# COMPACT_ATOMS: atom_id res chain seq x y z
N MET A 1 17.11 4.98 -43.98
CA MET A 1 16.61 6.14 -43.19
C MET A 1 15.09 5.96 -43.11
N ALA A 2 14.40 5.80 -41.98
CA ALA A 2 14.74 5.84 -40.56
C ALA A 2 13.86 4.80 -39.83
N LEU A 3 14.45 4.04 -38.90
CA LEU A 3 13.73 3.14 -37.98
C LEU A 3 13.44 3.94 -36.71
N ALA A 4 12.21 4.40 -36.51
CA ALA A 4 11.80 5.04 -35.27
C ALA A 4 11.12 4.01 -34.36
N SER A 5 11.90 3.47 -33.43
CA SER A 5 11.45 2.54 -32.39
C SER A 5 10.44 3.25 -31.48
N LEU A 6 9.20 2.74 -31.43
CA LEU A 6 8.22 3.19 -30.44
C LEU A 6 8.72 2.79 -29.04
N GLY A 7 8.98 3.80 -28.21
CA GLY A 7 9.39 3.60 -26.82
C GLY A 7 8.27 2.95 -26.01
N VAL A 8 8.57 1.81 -25.39
CA VAL A 8 7.74 1.23 -24.33
C VAL A 8 7.88 2.13 -23.11
N SER A 9 6.83 2.90 -22.81
CA SER A 9 6.68 3.53 -21.50
C SER A 9 6.49 2.41 -20.47
N LEU A 10 7.57 2.10 -19.75
CA LEU A 10 7.51 1.22 -18.59
C LEU A 10 6.78 2.01 -17.49
N ASN A 11 5.49 1.78 -17.32
CA ASN A 11 4.76 2.25 -16.15
C ASN A 11 5.49 1.69 -14.92
N ALA A 12 6.25 2.54 -14.24
CA ALA A 12 6.61 2.30 -12.85
C ALA A 12 5.28 2.24 -12.10
N HIS A 13 4.79 1.03 -11.83
CA HIS A 13 3.56 0.81 -11.07
C HIS A 13 3.87 1.14 -9.61
N ALA A 14 3.92 2.43 -9.31
CA ALA A 14 3.72 2.88 -7.95
C ALA A 14 2.32 2.41 -7.55
N ALA A 15 2.24 1.55 -6.52
CA ALA A 15 0.96 1.07 -6.02
C ALA A 15 0.08 2.28 -5.69
N THR A 16 -1.12 2.34 -6.27
CA THR A 16 -2.08 3.43 -6.00
C THR A 16 -2.48 3.42 -4.53
N ARG A 17 -2.98 4.55 -4.01
CA ARG A 17 -3.47 4.58 -2.62
C ARG A 17 -4.53 3.49 -2.39
N ASP A 18 -5.47 3.32 -3.33
CA ASP A 18 -6.51 2.28 -3.25
C ASP A 18 -5.91 0.87 -3.07
N GLU A 19 -4.92 0.52 -3.91
CA GLU A 19 -4.22 -0.76 -3.81
C GLU A 19 -3.50 -0.92 -2.45
N GLN A 20 -2.88 0.15 -1.95
CA GLN A 20 -2.26 0.14 -0.61
C GLN A 20 -3.29 -0.02 0.51
N GLU A 21 -4.47 0.59 0.39
CA GLU A 21 -5.55 0.44 1.37
C GLU A 21 -6.10 -0.97 1.37
N LYS A 22 -6.35 -1.52 0.18
CA LYS A 22 -6.81 -2.90 0.01
C LYS A 22 -5.80 -3.90 0.56
N ALA A 23 -4.50 -3.65 0.34
CA ALA A 23 -3.42 -4.42 0.93
C ALA A 23 -3.47 -4.35 2.47
N CYS A 24 -3.61 -3.15 3.04
CA CYS A 24 -3.76 -2.97 4.49
C CYS A 24 -4.99 -3.67 5.07
N ARG A 25 -6.11 -3.67 4.35
CA ARG A 25 -7.33 -4.38 4.75
C ARG A 25 -7.11 -5.89 4.79
N GLY A 26 -6.45 -6.45 3.77
CA GLY A 26 -6.09 -7.87 3.74
C GLY A 26 -5.15 -8.26 4.87
N ASP A 27 -4.13 -7.45 5.13
CA ASP A 27 -3.19 -7.67 6.22
C ASP A 27 -3.86 -7.54 7.60
N ALA A 28 -4.72 -6.54 7.80
CA ALA A 28 -5.46 -6.37 9.05
C ALA A 28 -6.37 -7.59 9.34
N MET A 29 -7.04 -8.14 8.34
CA MET A 29 -7.84 -9.36 8.52
C MET A 29 -6.97 -10.58 8.83
N LYS A 30 -5.77 -10.66 8.23
CA LYS A 30 -4.86 -11.80 8.40
C LYS A 30 -4.15 -11.81 9.75
N PHE A 31 -3.66 -10.65 10.19
CA PHE A 31 -2.81 -10.53 11.39
C PHE A 31 -3.57 -9.96 12.60
N CYS A 32 -4.53 -9.06 12.38
CA CYS A 32 -5.21 -8.28 13.42
C CYS A 32 -6.72 -8.57 13.50
N SER A 33 -7.18 -9.74 13.06
CA SER A 33 -8.61 -10.07 13.05
C SER A 33 -9.24 -10.13 14.44
N ALA A 34 -8.45 -10.44 15.47
CA ALA A 34 -8.88 -10.44 16.87
C ALA A 34 -9.23 -9.03 17.39
N ASP A 35 -8.70 -7.99 16.75
CA ASP A 35 -8.90 -6.59 17.14
C ASP A 35 -10.08 -5.94 16.39
N ILE A 36 -10.68 -6.62 15.41
CA ILE A 36 -11.86 -6.12 14.69
C ILE A 36 -13.08 -6.13 15.63
N PRO A 37 -13.90 -5.05 15.66
CA PRO A 37 -13.90 -3.88 14.76
C PRO A 37 -13.16 -2.63 15.31
N ASP A 38 -12.36 -2.77 16.37
CA ASP A 38 -11.68 -1.65 17.03
C ASP A 38 -10.51 -1.12 16.19
N LYS A 39 -10.73 0.03 15.55
CA LYS A 39 -9.73 0.67 14.68
C LYS A 39 -8.44 1.06 15.40
N ASP A 40 -8.52 1.41 16.68
CA ASP A 40 -7.35 1.84 17.45
C ASP A 40 -6.46 0.63 17.74
N LYS A 41 -7.08 -0.47 18.18
CA LYS A 41 -6.39 -1.75 18.39
C LYS A 41 -5.82 -2.32 17.10
N ILE A 42 -6.57 -2.29 15.99
CA ILE A 42 -6.07 -2.71 14.67
C ILE A 42 -4.83 -1.88 14.30
N THR A 43 -4.87 -0.56 14.50
CA THR A 43 -3.73 0.32 14.19
C THR A 43 -2.52 -0.02 15.06
N ALA A 44 -2.71 -0.30 16.34
CA ALA A 44 -1.64 -0.75 17.24
C ALA A 44 -1.07 -2.11 16.80
N CYS A 45 -1.92 -3.08 16.49
CA CYS A 45 -1.52 -4.39 15.98
C CYS A 45 -0.73 -4.26 14.66
N MET A 46 -1.23 -3.50 13.68
CA MET A 46 -0.53 -3.31 12.41
C MET A 46 0.85 -2.64 12.58
N LYS A 47 1.00 -1.73 13.55
CA LYS A 47 2.31 -1.14 13.88
C LYS A 47 3.27 -2.17 14.46
N GLN A 48 2.79 -3.10 15.29
CA GLN A 48 3.60 -4.20 15.83
C GLN A 48 4.00 -5.19 14.74
N HIS A 49 3.10 -5.48 13.80
CA HIS A 49 3.31 -6.40 12.68
C HIS A 49 3.87 -5.73 11.42
N LYS A 50 4.39 -4.50 11.49
CA LYS A 50 4.82 -3.70 10.32
C LYS A 50 5.81 -4.43 9.40
N SER A 51 6.66 -5.30 9.94
CA SER A 51 7.60 -6.14 9.18
C SER A 51 6.93 -7.29 8.42
N GLU A 52 5.76 -7.74 8.88
CA GLU A 52 4.98 -8.84 8.30
C GLU A 52 3.90 -8.36 7.32
N LEU A 53 3.51 -7.07 7.42
CA LEU A 53 2.60 -6.44 6.46
C LEU A 53 3.13 -6.51 5.03
N SER A 54 2.21 -6.57 4.07
CA SER A 54 2.54 -6.46 2.65
C SER A 54 3.34 -5.19 2.33
N PRO A 55 4.18 -5.19 1.27
CA PRO A 55 4.95 -4.01 0.89
C PRO A 55 4.08 -2.78 0.63
N GLY A 56 2.91 -2.98 0.02
CA GLY A 56 1.92 -1.93 -0.24
C GLY A 56 1.38 -1.31 1.04
N CYS A 57 1.00 -2.13 2.03
CA CYS A 57 0.53 -1.58 3.30
C CYS A 57 1.66 -0.94 4.12
N ARG A 58 2.86 -1.52 4.09
CA ARG A 58 4.03 -1.00 4.81
C ARG A 58 4.45 0.39 4.32
N ALA A 59 4.24 0.69 3.04
CA ALA A 59 4.48 2.01 2.46
C ALA A 59 3.68 3.11 3.17
N MET A 60 2.46 2.82 3.63
CA MET A 60 1.61 3.76 4.39
C MET A 60 2.22 4.17 5.75
N PHE A 61 3.10 3.35 6.31
CA PHE A 61 3.76 3.60 7.60
C PHE A 61 5.18 4.15 7.45
N LYS A 62 5.70 4.29 6.22
CA LYS A 62 7.00 4.90 5.97
C LYS A 62 6.80 6.41 5.75
N PRO A 63 7.57 7.28 6.43
CA PRO A 63 7.64 8.67 6.04
C PRO A 63 8.49 8.75 4.77
N ASP A 64 7.89 8.82 3.58
CA ASP A 64 8.30 9.75 2.52
C ASP A 64 7.42 9.66 1.25
N ASN A 65 6.89 10.83 0.87
CA ASN A 65 6.63 11.34 -0.50
C ASN A 65 5.93 10.45 -1.55
N GLN A 66 4.79 9.85 -1.23
CA GLN A 66 3.84 9.43 -2.27
C GLN A 66 2.40 9.76 -1.89
N SER A 67 2.18 11.04 -1.61
CA SER A 67 0.85 11.64 -1.70
C SER A 67 0.53 11.93 -3.16
N SER A 68 0.07 10.92 -3.89
CA SER A 68 -0.58 11.13 -5.19
C SER A 68 -1.74 10.15 -5.33
N GLY A 69 -2.93 10.64 -4.99
CA GLY A 69 -4.19 9.91 -5.14
C GLY A 69 -5.14 10.08 -3.96
N GLN A 70 -5.29 11.31 -3.45
CA GLN A 70 -6.50 11.68 -2.73
C GLN A 70 -7.55 12.00 -3.79
N SER A 71 -8.27 10.98 -4.24
CA SER A 71 -9.50 11.15 -5.01
C SER A 71 -10.58 11.65 -4.04
N ASP A 72 -11.01 12.89 -4.29
CA ASP A 72 -12.36 13.36 -3.95
C ASP A 72 -13.40 12.45 -4.65
#